data_AF-A0AAD7D255-F1
#
_entry.id   AF-A0AAD7D255-F1
#
_cell.length_a   1.000
_cell.length_b   1.000
_cell.length_c   1.000
_cell.angle_alpha   90.00
_cell.angle_beta   90.00
_cell.angle_gamma   90.00
#
_symmetry.space_group_name_H-M   'P 1'
#
loop_
_entity.id
_entity.type
_entity.pdbx_description
1 polymer ?
#
loop_
_entity_poly.entity_id
_entity_poly.type
_entity_poly.pdbx_seq_one_letter_code
_entity_poly.pdbx_strand_id
1 'polypeptide(L)'
;MSVLQMGHFTMDNASNNATFMTHLALLLAERGVLDFNAKENYIRCFAHIINLASQTVIRAMEKQDSHVQHSDTETESESDDDTPGLAVRARRRAGPIRRARKTVAFIRKSGQRRDELLSIIKTGNETQLWTEVREVGVNVEQVPVALSEVTVLLDVKTRGDSVFFMLRHLRYLRQPVTRFFAMNRDAQAFRHTLENRNWDRLEILELVLQQPHTIQTITSSESTPILAATIPAFELFMSSWETILAIARKYYDKFADTNAYIIAMFINPSIRLEWIKRNWSWGDQENAKKIILNKVKNAAHIFDAFVEKLGSSRNIETTMWQVRSLVPPVLKAPAILLTLVLMVPARRPGSVHQRQRLQ
;
A
#
# COMPACT_ATOMS: atom_id res chain seq x y z
N MET A 1 -28.28 -4.74 28.60
CA MET A 1 -27.88 -5.31 27.30
C MET A 1 -26.43 -4.95 27.04
N SER A 2 -25.59 -5.87 26.54
CA SER A 2 -24.24 -5.49 26.09
C SER A 2 -24.38 -4.61 24.85
N VAL A 3 -23.91 -3.37 24.93
CA VAL A 3 -23.82 -2.49 23.74
C VAL A 3 -22.84 -3.18 22.79
N LEU A 4 -23.35 -3.68 21.67
CA LEU A 4 -22.53 -4.34 20.67
C LEU A 4 -21.76 -3.24 19.93
N GLN A 5 -20.55 -2.91 20.39
CA GLN A 5 -19.69 -1.97 19.71
C GLN A 5 -19.11 -2.64 18.46
N MET A 6 -19.64 -2.25 17.30
CA MET A 6 -19.08 -2.62 16.00
C MET A 6 -17.72 -1.94 15.80
N GLY A 7 -16.72 -2.73 15.38
CA GLY A 7 -15.36 -2.28 15.16
C GLY A 7 -15.18 -1.48 13.87
N HIS A 8 -13.95 -1.46 13.36
CA HIS A 8 -13.60 -0.80 12.10
C HIS A 8 -13.61 -1.81 10.94
N PHE A 9 -13.97 -1.33 9.76
CA PHE A 9 -13.98 -2.11 8.52
C PHE A 9 -12.89 -1.58 7.59
N THR A 10 -11.96 -2.46 7.21
CA THR A 10 -10.93 -2.13 6.21
C THR A 10 -11.35 -2.63 4.83
N MET A 11 -11.53 -1.74 3.86
CA MET A 11 -11.90 -2.10 2.49
C MET A 11 -11.16 -1.24 1.47
N ASP A 12 -11.18 -1.64 0.19
CA ASP A 12 -10.67 -0.78 -0.89
C ASP A 12 -11.41 0.56 -0.95
N ASN A 13 -10.86 1.52 -1.71
CA ASN A 13 -11.37 2.90 -1.74
C ASN A 13 -12.42 3.12 -2.83
N ALA A 14 -13.10 2.06 -3.28
CA ALA A 14 -14.22 2.19 -4.21
C ALA A 14 -15.38 2.95 -3.55
N SER A 15 -16.10 3.76 -4.33
CA SER A 15 -17.16 4.63 -3.82
C SER A 15 -18.38 3.85 -3.29
N ASN A 16 -18.62 2.66 -3.81
CA ASN A 16 -19.66 1.76 -3.31
C ASN A 16 -19.39 1.32 -1.85
N ASN A 17 -18.13 1.22 -1.41
CA ASN A 17 -17.81 0.89 -0.02
C ASN A 17 -18.19 2.02 0.95
N ALA A 18 -18.03 3.28 0.55
CA ALA A 18 -18.52 4.41 1.35
C ALA A 18 -20.06 4.42 1.45
N THR A 19 -20.73 4.07 0.35
CA THR A 19 -22.20 3.92 0.29
C THR A 19 -22.65 2.77 1.19
N PHE A 20 -21.98 1.62 1.12
CA PHE A 20 -22.20 0.46 1.98
C PHE A 20 -22.07 0.83 3.46
N MET A 21 -21.01 1.54 3.86
CA MET A 21 -20.83 1.95 5.27
C MET A 21 -21.96 2.87 5.77
N THR A 22 -22.50 3.71 4.89
CA THR A 22 -23.63 4.59 5.21
C THR A 22 -24.92 3.80 5.38
N HIS A 23 -25.21 2.85 4.48
CA HIS A 23 -26.36 1.95 4.64
C HIS A 23 -26.23 1.04 5.87
N LEU A 24 -25.02 0.55 6.15
CA LEU A 24 -24.75 -0.25 7.35
C LEU A 24 -25.06 0.56 8.62
N ALA A 25 -24.68 1.84 8.67
CA ALA A 25 -25.01 2.72 9.80
C ALA A 25 -26.52 2.86 10.01
N LEU A 26 -27.31 3.00 8.94
CA LEU A 26 -28.78 3.07 9.03
C LEU A 26 -29.37 1.76 9.58
N LEU A 27 -28.97 0.61 9.03
CA LEU A 27 -29.46 -0.70 9.45
C LEU A 27 -29.06 -1.05 10.90
N LEU A 28 -27.92 -0.54 11.37
CA LEU A 28 -27.46 -0.67 12.75
C LEU A 28 -28.26 0.22 13.69
N ALA A 29 -28.56 1.46 13.28
CA ALA A 29 -29.41 2.37 14.06
C ALA A 29 -30.82 1.80 14.25
N GLU A 30 -31.41 1.21 13.20
CA GLU A 30 -32.70 0.49 13.28
C GLU A 30 -32.68 -0.67 14.28
N ARG A 31 -31.51 -1.25 14.54
CA ARG A 31 -31.30 -2.36 15.50
C ARG A 31 -30.81 -1.87 16.87
N GLY A 32 -30.81 -0.56 17.11
CA GLY A 32 -30.43 0.04 18.39
C GLY A 32 -28.93 0.28 18.61
N VAL A 33 -28.10 0.16 17.57
CA VAL A 33 -26.67 0.49 17.62
C VAL A 33 -26.48 1.92 17.09
N LEU A 34 -26.52 2.90 17.98
CA LEU A 34 -26.53 4.33 17.63
C LEU A 34 -25.15 4.95 17.48
N ASP A 35 -24.10 4.33 18.02
CA ASP A 35 -22.75 4.91 18.09
C ASP A 35 -21.89 4.60 16.85
N PHE A 36 -22.42 3.88 15.86
CA PHE A 36 -21.67 3.52 14.66
C PHE A 36 -21.59 4.69 13.68
N ASN A 37 -20.37 5.12 13.34
CA ASN A 37 -20.15 6.23 12.41
C ASN A 37 -19.50 5.71 11.13
N ALA A 38 -20.20 5.85 10.01
CA ALA A 38 -19.78 5.31 8.72
C ALA A 38 -18.39 5.79 8.25
N LYS A 39 -17.95 7.00 8.65
CA LYS A 39 -16.63 7.55 8.32
C LYS A 39 -15.55 7.09 9.30
N GLU A 40 -15.80 7.25 10.60
CA GLU A 40 -14.87 6.86 11.67
C GLU A 40 -14.57 5.36 11.63
N ASN A 41 -15.60 4.53 11.40
CA ASN A 41 -15.47 3.07 11.36
C ASN A 41 -14.95 2.55 10.01
N TYR A 42 -14.67 3.41 9.02
CA TYR A 42 -14.17 2.99 7.71
C TYR A 42 -12.67 3.26 7.56
N ILE A 43 -11.87 2.18 7.59
CA ILE A 43 -10.44 2.23 7.30
C ILE A 43 -10.25 1.98 5.81
N ARG A 44 -9.56 2.90 5.13
CA ARG A 44 -9.28 2.76 3.70
C ARG A 44 -8.03 1.92 3.49
N CYS A 45 -8.10 0.96 2.57
CA CYS A 45 -6.98 0.10 2.23
C CYS A 45 -5.81 0.94 1.69
N PHE A 46 -4.71 0.94 2.45
CA PHE A 46 -3.51 1.68 2.13
C PHE A 46 -2.89 1.27 0.79
N ALA A 47 -2.74 -0.04 0.55
CA ALA A 47 -2.21 -0.58 -0.71
C ALA A 47 -3.04 -0.12 -1.92
N HIS A 48 -4.37 -0.05 -1.78
CA HIS A 48 -5.24 0.45 -2.84
C HIS A 48 -5.02 1.96 -3.10
N ILE A 49 -4.79 2.77 -2.06
CA ILE A 49 -4.47 4.19 -2.23
C ILE A 49 -3.13 4.37 -2.95
N ILE A 50 -2.10 3.61 -2.57
CA ILE A 50 -0.78 3.66 -3.22
C ILE A 50 -0.92 3.29 -4.71
N ASN A 51 -1.69 2.24 -5.04
CA ASN A 51 -1.99 1.90 -6.43
C ASN A 51 -2.68 3.04 -7.20
N LEU A 52 -3.66 3.73 -6.60
CA LEU A 52 -4.33 4.87 -7.24
C LEU A 52 -3.36 6.04 -7.51
N ALA A 53 -2.42 6.29 -6.60
CA ALA A 53 -1.37 7.28 -6.80
C ALA A 53 -0.46 6.87 -7.98
N SER A 54 0.06 5.64 -7.99
CA SER A 54 0.88 5.09 -9.08
C SER A 54 0.20 5.16 -10.43
N GLN A 55 -1.08 4.78 -10.52
CA GLN A 55 -1.85 4.86 -11.77
C GLN A 55 -1.96 6.28 -12.29
N THR A 56 -2.01 7.28 -11.41
CA THR A 56 -2.11 8.65 -11.87
C THR A 56 -0.78 9.16 -12.41
N VAL A 57 0.35 8.76 -11.81
CA VAL A 57 1.68 9.06 -12.39
C VAL A 57 1.81 8.48 -13.77
N ILE A 58 1.46 7.20 -13.92
CA ILE A 58 1.49 6.51 -15.21
C ILE A 58 0.68 7.31 -16.24
N ARG A 59 -0.54 7.73 -15.91
CA ARG A 59 -1.39 8.54 -16.80
C ARG A 59 -0.81 9.93 -17.08
N ALA A 60 -0.22 10.59 -16.08
CA ALA A 60 0.37 11.92 -16.25
C ALA A 60 1.58 11.86 -17.19
N MET A 61 2.43 10.86 -17.04
CA MET A 61 3.58 10.64 -17.90
C MET A 61 3.15 10.24 -19.32
N GLU A 62 2.15 9.37 -19.46
CA GLU A 62 1.56 9.04 -20.76
C GLU A 62 0.97 10.28 -21.47
N LYS A 63 0.40 11.24 -20.74
CA LYS A 63 -0.11 12.51 -21.29
C LYS A 63 0.99 13.49 -21.68
N GLN A 64 2.08 13.57 -20.93
CA GLN A 64 3.23 14.39 -21.32
C GLN A 64 3.84 13.87 -22.63
N ASP A 65 3.87 12.55 -22.79
CA ASP A 65 4.34 11.92 -24.02
C ASP A 65 3.45 12.20 -25.24
N SER A 66 2.13 12.36 -25.05
CA SER A 66 1.21 12.73 -26.14
C SER A 66 1.28 14.22 -26.50
N HIS A 67 1.49 15.12 -25.52
CA HIS A 67 1.56 16.56 -25.77
C HIS A 67 2.80 16.98 -26.58
N VAL A 68 3.93 16.28 -26.43
CA VAL A 68 5.14 16.52 -27.24
C VAL A 68 4.93 16.12 -28.72
N GLN A 69 3.85 15.40 -29.03
CA GLN A 69 3.61 14.83 -30.36
C GLN A 69 2.39 15.43 -31.10
N HIS A 70 1.64 16.33 -30.47
CA HIS A 70 0.49 17.02 -31.07
C HIS A 70 0.86 18.42 -31.61
N SER A 71 1.76 18.49 -32.60
CA SER A 71 1.80 19.64 -33.51
C SER A 71 1.14 19.39 -34.86
N ASP A 72 0.69 18.17 -35.15
CA ASP A 72 -0.04 17.87 -36.38
C ASP A 72 -1.39 17.19 -36.09
N THR A 73 -2.42 17.78 -36.66
CA THR A 73 -3.84 17.50 -36.55
C THR A 73 -4.26 16.09 -37.02
N GLU A 74 -5.48 15.73 -36.57
CA GLU A 74 -6.42 14.74 -37.14
C GLU A 74 -6.39 13.27 -36.66
N THR A 75 -7.49 12.99 -35.95
CA THR A 75 -8.44 11.86 -35.98
C THR A 75 -7.92 10.44 -35.86
N GLU A 76 -8.28 9.79 -34.74
CA GLU A 76 -8.10 8.36 -34.50
C GLU A 76 -9.14 7.55 -35.29
N SER A 77 -8.67 6.79 -36.27
CA SER A 77 -9.36 5.59 -36.74
C SER A 77 -8.41 4.41 -36.62
N GLU A 78 -8.78 3.43 -35.79
CA GLU A 78 -8.14 2.11 -35.72
C GLU A 78 -8.46 1.34 -37.00
N SER A 79 -7.61 1.47 -38.02
CA SER A 79 -7.62 0.59 -39.18
C SER A 79 -6.25 -0.09 -39.31
N ASP A 80 -6.25 -1.42 -39.27
CA ASP A 80 -5.11 -2.32 -39.52
C ASP A 80 -4.69 -2.28 -41.01
N ASP A 81 -4.36 -1.10 -41.52
CA ASP A 81 -3.84 -0.96 -42.89
C ASP A 81 -2.31 -1.08 -42.91
N ASP A 82 -1.82 -2.04 -43.68
CA ASP A 82 -0.42 -2.48 -43.79
C ASP A 82 0.42 -1.57 -44.70
N THR A 83 0.21 -0.25 -44.62
CA THR A 83 1.04 0.73 -45.32
C THR A 83 2.27 1.09 -44.46
N PRO A 84 3.53 0.93 -44.95
CA PRO A 84 4.76 1.16 -44.18
C PRO A 84 4.87 2.55 -43.51
N GLY A 85 4.30 3.59 -44.14
CA GLY A 85 4.27 4.95 -43.59
C GLY A 85 3.37 5.13 -42.36
N LEU A 86 2.24 4.40 -42.30
CA LEU A 86 1.32 4.42 -41.15
C LEU A 86 1.91 3.70 -39.94
N ALA A 87 2.66 2.60 -40.18
CA ALA A 87 3.39 1.87 -39.15
C ALA A 87 4.41 2.76 -38.41
N VAL A 88 5.18 3.55 -39.15
CA VAL A 88 6.18 4.48 -38.59
C VAL A 88 5.49 5.62 -37.82
N ARG A 89 4.36 6.14 -38.32
CA ARG A 89 3.58 7.19 -37.64
C ARG A 89 2.89 6.69 -36.36
N ALA A 90 2.28 5.51 -36.38
CA ALA A 90 1.75 4.85 -35.18
C ALA A 90 2.87 4.52 -34.16
N ARG A 91 4.05 4.14 -34.68
CA ARG A 91 5.32 4.02 -33.93
C ARG A 91 5.93 5.38 -33.58
N ARG A 92 5.32 6.54 -33.84
CA ARG A 92 5.71 7.81 -33.20
C ARG A 92 4.72 8.15 -32.10
N ARG A 93 3.42 8.02 -32.36
CA ARG A 93 2.28 8.42 -31.51
C ARG A 93 2.12 7.71 -30.16
N ALA A 94 2.67 6.50 -29.99
CA ALA A 94 2.54 5.77 -28.72
C ALA A 94 3.60 6.21 -27.69
N GLY A 95 3.17 6.54 -26.47
CA GLY A 95 4.08 6.75 -25.35
C GLY A 95 4.91 5.49 -24.98
N PRO A 96 6.05 5.65 -24.27
CA PRO A 96 6.97 4.59 -23.91
C PRO A 96 6.28 3.43 -23.17
N ILE A 97 5.38 3.70 -22.21
CA ILE A 97 4.65 2.66 -21.47
C ILE A 97 3.74 1.85 -22.40
N ARG A 98 2.97 2.52 -23.25
CA ARG A 98 2.09 1.84 -24.23
C ARG A 98 2.90 0.96 -25.17
N ARG A 99 4.11 1.37 -25.55
CA ARG A 99 5.02 0.53 -26.34
C ARG A 99 5.51 -0.66 -25.55
N ALA A 100 6.02 -0.46 -24.34
CA ALA A 100 6.47 -1.54 -23.47
C ALA A 100 5.38 -2.61 -23.32
N ARG A 101 4.13 -2.21 -23.06
CA ARG A 101 2.97 -3.11 -23.03
C ARG A 101 2.80 -3.89 -24.33
N LYS A 102 2.87 -3.22 -25.49
CA LYS A 102 2.77 -3.87 -26.81
C LYS A 102 3.94 -4.83 -27.08
N THR A 103 5.17 -4.45 -26.75
CA THR A 103 6.37 -5.29 -26.89
C THR A 103 6.23 -6.57 -26.07
N VAL A 104 5.87 -6.44 -24.79
CA VAL A 104 5.66 -7.57 -23.88
C VAL A 104 4.51 -8.45 -24.35
N ALA A 105 3.37 -7.84 -24.73
CA ALA A 105 2.22 -8.57 -25.24
C ALA A 105 2.57 -9.35 -26.52
N PHE A 106 3.34 -8.75 -27.43
CA PHE A 106 3.76 -9.39 -28.67
C PHE A 106 4.61 -10.64 -28.41
N ILE A 107 5.60 -10.54 -27.52
CA ILE A 107 6.46 -11.66 -27.12
C ILE A 107 5.62 -12.76 -26.46
N ARG A 108 4.67 -12.39 -25.59
CA ARG A 108 3.87 -13.36 -24.82
C ARG A 108 2.69 -13.96 -25.57
N LYS A 109 2.30 -13.39 -26.71
CA LYS A 109 1.12 -13.81 -27.48
C LYS A 109 1.17 -15.27 -27.92
N SER A 110 2.36 -15.83 -28.15
CA SER A 110 2.57 -17.21 -28.61
C SER A 110 3.57 -17.96 -27.73
N GLY A 111 3.43 -19.29 -27.63
CA GLY A 111 4.45 -20.17 -27.04
C GLY A 111 5.78 -20.06 -27.78
N GLN A 112 5.75 -20.14 -29.11
CA GLN A 112 6.94 -20.08 -29.97
C GLN A 112 7.78 -18.82 -29.71
N ARG A 113 7.16 -17.66 -29.54
CA ARG A 113 7.88 -16.39 -29.28
C ARG A 113 8.51 -16.35 -27.89
N ARG A 114 7.88 -17.00 -26.90
CA ARG A 114 8.44 -17.14 -25.55
C ARG A 114 9.65 -18.08 -25.58
N ASP A 115 9.52 -19.22 -26.27
CA ASP A 115 10.60 -20.20 -26.41
C ASP A 115 11.77 -19.63 -27.22
N GLU A 116 11.49 -18.85 -28.26
CA GLU A 116 12.50 -18.13 -29.03
C GLU A 116 13.27 -17.12 -28.16
N LEU A 117 12.58 -16.32 -27.33
CA LEU A 117 13.27 -15.42 -26.40
C LEU A 117 14.13 -16.18 -25.40
N LEU A 118 13.64 -17.30 -24.84
CA LEU A 118 14.42 -18.14 -23.93
C LEU A 118 15.65 -18.75 -24.61
N SER A 119 15.50 -19.23 -25.84
CA SER A 119 16.61 -19.73 -26.65
C SER A 119 17.65 -18.64 -26.90
N ILE A 120 17.22 -17.41 -27.19
CA ILE A 120 18.14 -16.27 -27.36
C ILE A 120 18.93 -16.03 -26.08
N ILE A 121 18.25 -15.98 -24.92
CA ILE A 121 18.90 -15.79 -23.61
C ILE A 121 19.97 -16.86 -23.39
N LYS A 122 19.60 -18.13 -23.59
CA LYS A 122 20.49 -19.28 -23.40
C LYS A 122 21.72 -19.23 -24.32
N THR A 123 21.52 -19.03 -25.62
CA THR A 123 22.62 -18.91 -26.57
C THR A 123 23.52 -17.72 -26.25
N GLY A 124 22.96 -16.59 -25.83
CA GLY A 124 23.77 -15.44 -25.42
C GLY A 124 24.55 -15.66 -24.13
N ASN A 125 24.04 -16.46 -23.19
CA ASN A 125 24.79 -16.89 -22.01
C ASN A 125 25.97 -17.80 -22.40
N GLU A 126 25.73 -18.81 -23.24
CA GLU A 126 26.74 -19.75 -23.73
C GLU A 126 27.85 -19.05 -24.53
N THR A 127 27.50 -18.00 -25.27
CA THR A 127 28.43 -17.23 -26.11
C THR A 127 28.99 -15.98 -25.43
N GLN A 128 28.68 -15.74 -24.15
CA GLN A 128 29.09 -14.55 -23.40
C GLN A 128 28.71 -13.22 -24.09
N LEU A 129 27.59 -13.21 -24.80
CA LEU A 129 27.14 -12.06 -25.59
C LEU A 129 26.58 -10.93 -24.72
N TRP A 130 26.05 -11.24 -23.55
CA TRP A 130 25.45 -10.25 -22.67
C TRP A 130 26.51 -9.57 -21.84
N THR A 131 26.52 -8.24 -21.86
CA THR A 131 27.49 -7.45 -21.09
C THR A 131 26.79 -6.50 -20.14
N GLU A 132 27.44 -6.19 -19.03
CA GLU A 132 27.05 -5.10 -18.16
C GLU A 132 28.21 -4.12 -18.00
N VAL A 133 27.86 -2.85 -17.81
CA VAL A 133 28.85 -1.80 -17.60
C VAL A 133 29.19 -1.77 -16.11
N ARG A 134 30.47 -1.96 -15.77
CA ARG A 134 30.98 -1.84 -14.39
C ARG A 134 32.01 -0.73 -14.31
N GLU A 135 31.90 0.06 -13.25
CA GLU A 135 32.93 1.02 -12.87
C GLU A 135 33.97 0.31 -12.01
N VAL A 136 35.22 0.26 -12.49
CA VAL A 136 36.36 -0.30 -11.76
C VAL A 136 37.38 0.82 -11.58
N GLY A 137 37.28 1.51 -10.43
CA GLY A 137 38.06 2.71 -10.17
C GLY A 137 37.61 3.87 -11.07
N VAL A 138 38.50 4.33 -11.95
CA VAL A 138 38.23 5.45 -12.90
C VAL A 138 37.79 4.92 -14.28
N ASN A 139 37.93 3.62 -14.53
CA ASN A 139 37.64 3.01 -15.83
C ASN A 139 36.23 2.42 -15.87
N VAL A 140 35.62 2.50 -17.06
CA VAL A 140 34.32 1.93 -17.37
C VAL A 140 34.56 0.73 -18.29
N GLU A 141 34.28 -0.48 -17.81
CA GLU A 141 34.50 -1.72 -18.55
C GLU A 141 33.18 -2.43 -18.84
N GLN A 142 33.10 -3.10 -20.00
CA GLN A 142 32.00 -4.03 -20.30
C GLN A 142 32.41 -5.45 -19.89
N VAL A 143 31.70 -6.01 -18.93
CA VAL A 143 31.98 -7.34 -18.38
C VAL A 143 30.87 -8.31 -18.79
N PRO A 144 31.19 -9.54 -19.25
CA PRO A 144 30.18 -10.55 -19.55
C PRO A 144 29.31 -10.88 -18.32
N VAL A 145 28.00 -11.02 -18.52
CA VAL A 145 27.03 -11.37 -17.48
C VAL A 145 26.14 -12.52 -17.94
N ALA A 146 25.89 -13.50 -17.07
CA ALA A 146 24.92 -14.54 -17.33
C ALA A 146 23.53 -14.08 -16.86
N LEU A 147 22.56 -14.05 -17.76
CA LEU A 147 21.18 -13.71 -17.45
C LEU A 147 20.40 -14.95 -17.01
N SER A 148 19.48 -14.79 -16.07
CA SER A 148 18.54 -15.85 -15.72
C SER A 148 17.61 -16.17 -16.89
N GLU A 149 17.30 -17.44 -17.11
CA GLU A 149 16.41 -17.92 -18.17
C GLU A 149 14.93 -17.65 -17.83
N VAL A 150 14.55 -16.38 -17.83
CA VAL A 150 13.20 -15.89 -17.51
C VAL A 150 12.59 -15.15 -18.69
N THR A 151 11.25 -15.06 -18.72
CA THR A 151 10.51 -14.30 -19.74
C THR A 151 10.00 -12.97 -19.20
N VAL A 152 9.52 -12.11 -20.11
CA VAL A 152 8.89 -10.82 -19.78
C VAL A 152 7.56 -11.03 -19.04
N LEU A 153 7.14 -10.05 -18.23
CA LEU A 153 5.90 -10.11 -17.43
C LEU A 153 4.82 -9.17 -18.00
N LEU A 154 3.56 -9.60 -18.03
CA LEU A 154 2.44 -8.73 -18.43
C LEU A 154 2.07 -7.75 -17.33
N ASP A 155 1.69 -6.55 -17.75
CA ASP A 155 0.89 -5.65 -16.94
C ASP A 155 -0.50 -6.27 -16.70
N VAL A 156 -0.93 -6.30 -15.45
CA VAL A 156 -2.21 -6.85 -15.00
C VAL A 156 -2.95 -5.73 -14.29
N LYS A 157 -4.02 -5.23 -14.91
CA LYS A 157 -4.78 -4.06 -14.44
C LYS A 157 -5.23 -4.13 -12.98
N THR A 158 -5.48 -5.32 -12.46
CA THR A 158 -5.94 -5.56 -11.08
C THR A 158 -4.79 -5.66 -10.06
N ARG A 159 -3.53 -5.77 -10.49
CA ARG A 159 -2.34 -5.84 -9.63
C ARG A 159 -1.59 -4.51 -9.68
N GLY A 160 -1.53 -3.79 -8.55
CA GLY A 160 -1.06 -2.40 -8.51
C GLY A 160 0.43 -2.18 -8.81
N ASP A 161 1.24 -3.22 -8.70
CA ASP A 161 2.69 -3.23 -8.96
C ASP A 161 3.06 -3.90 -10.28
N SER A 162 2.09 -4.36 -11.07
CA SER A 162 2.35 -5.13 -12.29
C SER A 162 3.08 -4.33 -13.37
N VAL A 163 2.83 -3.02 -13.48
CA VAL A 163 3.58 -2.13 -14.37
C VAL A 163 5.05 -2.04 -13.93
N PHE A 164 5.32 -1.89 -12.63
CA PHE A 164 6.69 -1.88 -12.11
C PHE A 164 7.43 -3.18 -12.46
N PHE A 165 6.83 -4.33 -12.18
CA PHE A 165 7.43 -5.63 -12.50
C PHE A 165 7.61 -5.85 -14.00
N MET A 166 6.64 -5.44 -14.82
CA MET A 166 6.75 -5.48 -16.28
C MET A 166 7.97 -4.67 -16.74
N LEU A 167 8.11 -3.43 -16.26
CA LEU A 167 9.22 -2.55 -16.65
C LEU A 167 10.57 -3.09 -16.20
N ARG A 168 10.68 -3.50 -14.93
CA ARG A 168 11.89 -4.07 -14.36
C ARG A 168 12.36 -5.31 -15.12
N HIS A 169 11.46 -6.25 -15.42
CA HIS A 169 11.79 -7.43 -16.21
C HIS A 169 12.15 -7.08 -17.65
N LEU A 170 11.42 -6.15 -18.28
CA LEU A 170 11.69 -5.73 -19.65
C LEU A 170 13.07 -5.06 -19.75
N ARG A 171 13.46 -4.26 -18.75
CA ARG A 171 14.80 -3.63 -18.68
C ARG A 171 15.90 -4.64 -18.41
N TYR A 172 15.68 -5.57 -17.47
CA TYR A 172 16.62 -6.67 -17.22
C TYR A 172 16.90 -7.47 -18.50
N LEU A 173 15.87 -7.68 -19.32
CA LEU A 173 15.98 -8.40 -20.59
C LEU A 173 16.24 -7.50 -21.80
N ARG A 174 16.72 -6.25 -21.63
CA ARG A 174 16.89 -5.27 -22.72
C ARG A 174 17.70 -5.83 -23.89
N GLN A 175 18.85 -6.46 -23.63
CA GLN A 175 19.73 -7.01 -24.66
C GLN A 175 19.08 -8.21 -25.40
N PRO A 176 18.59 -9.25 -24.71
CA PRO A 176 17.84 -10.33 -25.35
C PRO A 176 16.63 -9.86 -26.15
N VAL A 177 15.83 -8.92 -25.62
CA VAL A 177 14.65 -8.38 -26.30
C VAL A 177 15.04 -7.61 -27.55
N THR A 178 16.08 -6.78 -27.48
CA THR A 178 16.58 -6.05 -28.65
C THR A 178 17.05 -7.03 -29.73
N ARG A 179 17.77 -8.10 -29.33
CA ARG A 179 18.22 -9.15 -30.25
C ARG A 179 17.06 -9.95 -30.84
N PHE A 180 16.04 -10.28 -30.05
CA PHE A 180 14.82 -10.94 -30.49
C PHE A 180 14.18 -10.16 -31.64
N PHE A 181 13.99 -8.85 -31.50
CA PHE A 181 13.42 -8.03 -32.57
C PHE A 181 14.37 -7.81 -33.75
N ALA A 182 15.68 -7.84 -33.55
CA ALA A 182 16.65 -7.74 -34.64
C ALA A 182 16.72 -9.02 -35.49
N MET A 183 16.49 -10.19 -34.88
CA MET A 183 16.46 -11.48 -35.56
C MET A 183 15.11 -11.78 -36.20
N ASN A 184 14.04 -11.17 -35.69
CA ASN A 184 12.69 -11.38 -36.18
C ASN A 184 12.47 -10.63 -37.50
N ARG A 185 12.19 -11.38 -38.57
CA ARG A 185 11.95 -10.83 -39.92
C ARG A 185 10.51 -10.37 -40.16
N ASP A 186 9.62 -10.55 -39.18
CA ASP A 186 8.22 -10.12 -39.24
C ASP A 186 8.12 -8.59 -39.21
N ALA A 187 7.49 -8.00 -40.22
CA ALA A 187 7.23 -6.56 -40.29
C ALA A 187 6.38 -6.06 -39.09
N GLN A 188 5.53 -6.92 -38.52
CA GLN A 188 4.80 -6.60 -37.29
C GLN A 188 5.73 -6.48 -36.08
N ALA A 189 6.81 -7.27 -36.01
CA ALA A 189 7.77 -7.20 -34.92
C ALA A 189 8.47 -5.83 -34.88
N PHE A 190 8.77 -5.23 -36.03
CA PHE A 190 9.37 -3.89 -36.13
C PHE A 190 8.50 -2.79 -35.48
N ARG A 191 7.17 -2.90 -35.56
CA ARG A 191 6.24 -1.96 -34.91
C ARG A 191 6.35 -1.98 -33.38
N HIS A 192 6.87 -3.06 -32.81
CA HIS A 192 6.97 -3.29 -31.37
C HIS A 192 8.39 -3.08 -30.81
N THR A 193 9.37 -2.72 -31.63
CA THR A 193 10.74 -2.45 -31.19
C THR A 193 10.87 -1.13 -30.43
N LEU A 194 11.50 -1.19 -29.26
CA LEU A 194 11.81 -0.03 -28.42
C LEU A 194 13.12 0.65 -28.85
N GLU A 195 13.06 1.95 -29.15
CA GLU A 195 14.24 2.80 -29.41
C GLU A 195 14.93 3.21 -28.10
N ASN A 196 16.20 3.64 -28.17
CA ASN A 196 16.98 4.06 -26.99
C ASN A 196 16.26 5.10 -26.13
N ARG A 197 15.69 6.15 -26.73
CA ARG A 197 14.88 7.14 -26.00
C ARG A 197 13.72 6.55 -25.20
N ASN A 198 13.14 5.44 -25.66
CA ASN A 198 12.07 4.76 -24.93
C ASN A 198 12.66 4.04 -23.72
N TRP A 199 13.81 3.37 -23.88
CA TRP A 199 14.50 2.70 -22.77
C TRP A 199 14.86 3.68 -21.64
N ASP A 200 15.36 4.86 -21.98
CA ASP A 200 15.73 5.88 -20.99
C ASP A 200 14.50 6.37 -20.21
N ARG A 201 13.37 6.58 -20.90
CA ARG A 201 12.11 6.95 -20.24
C ARG A 201 11.53 5.82 -19.38
N LEU A 202 11.63 4.57 -19.83
CA LEU A 202 11.17 3.41 -19.08
C LEU A 202 11.99 3.18 -17.81
N GLU A 203 13.29 3.51 -17.84
CA GLU A 203 14.16 3.49 -16.65
C GLU A 203 13.72 4.51 -15.60
N ILE A 204 13.47 5.76 -16.02
CA ILE A 204 12.95 6.80 -15.11
C ILE A 204 11.62 6.36 -14.51
N LEU A 205 10.72 5.79 -15.33
CA LEU A 205 9.44 5.26 -14.88
C LEU A 205 9.57 4.10 -13.89
N GLU A 206 10.47 3.15 -14.14
CA GLU A 206 10.76 2.06 -13.21
C GLU A 206 11.23 2.60 -11.87
N LEU A 207 12.18 3.56 -11.88
CA LEU A 207 12.72 4.18 -10.68
C LEU A 207 11.64 4.89 -9.87
N VAL A 208 10.77 5.65 -10.55
CA VAL A 208 9.63 6.30 -9.90
C VAL A 208 8.71 5.24 -9.28
N LEU A 209 8.30 4.22 -10.05
CA LEU A 209 7.38 3.18 -9.57
C LEU A 209 7.98 2.22 -8.53
N GLN A 210 9.31 2.21 -8.36
CA GLN A 210 9.97 1.43 -7.32
C GLN A 210 9.51 1.86 -5.93
N GLN A 211 9.33 3.15 -5.70
CA GLN A 211 8.96 3.67 -4.41
C GLN A 211 7.58 3.19 -3.91
N PRO A 212 6.47 3.35 -4.67
CA PRO A 212 5.18 2.80 -4.24
C PRO A 212 5.23 1.27 -4.12
N HIS A 213 6.03 0.57 -4.94
CA HIS A 213 6.22 -0.88 -4.80
C HIS A 213 6.90 -1.24 -3.46
N THR A 214 7.95 -0.53 -3.05
CA THR A 214 8.63 -0.74 -1.76
C THR A 214 7.66 -0.52 -0.60
N ILE A 215 6.90 0.57 -0.64
CA ILE A 215 5.93 0.90 0.40
C ILE A 215 4.81 -0.15 0.48
N GLN A 216 4.27 -0.58 -0.66
CA GLN A 216 3.27 -1.63 -0.71
C GLN A 216 3.82 -2.96 -0.17
N THR A 217 5.06 -3.30 -0.49
CA THR A 217 5.71 -4.54 -0.03
C THR A 217 5.86 -4.53 1.49
N ILE A 218 6.45 -3.47 2.06
CA ILE A 218 6.61 -3.32 3.52
C ILE A 218 5.25 -3.42 4.21
N THR A 219 4.24 -2.73 3.67
CA THR A 219 2.89 -2.74 4.26
C THR A 219 2.06 -3.99 3.96
N SER A 220 2.58 -4.94 3.20
CA SER A 220 1.92 -6.22 2.93
C SER A 220 2.66 -7.41 3.55
N SER A 221 3.96 -7.28 3.85
CA SER A 221 4.80 -8.33 4.43
C SER A 221 4.80 -8.37 5.96
N GLU A 222 4.30 -7.31 6.60
CA GLU A 222 4.35 -7.16 8.05
C GLU A 222 3.31 -8.03 8.77
N SER A 223 3.80 -8.84 9.71
CA SER A 223 2.96 -9.63 10.63
C SER A 223 2.45 -8.80 11.82
N THR A 224 2.85 -7.52 11.91
CA THR A 224 2.51 -6.60 12.99
C THR A 224 1.45 -5.58 12.56
N PRO A 225 0.70 -4.94 13.47
CA PRO A 225 -0.33 -3.96 13.10
C PRO A 225 0.24 -2.74 12.34
N ILE A 226 -0.01 -2.70 11.02
CA ILE A 226 0.54 -1.73 10.06
C ILE A 226 -0.18 -0.37 10.11
N LEU A 227 -1.35 -0.31 10.75
CA LEU A 227 -2.18 0.90 10.78
C LEU A 227 -1.42 2.10 11.38
N ALA A 228 -0.55 1.85 12.37
CA ALA A 228 0.31 2.86 12.99
C ALA A 228 1.38 3.43 12.04
N ALA A 229 1.84 2.64 11.06
CA ALA A 229 2.84 3.05 10.07
C ALA A 229 2.24 3.70 8.83
N THR A 230 0.90 3.68 8.68
CA THR A 230 0.21 4.15 7.46
C THR A 230 0.45 5.62 7.18
N ILE A 231 0.19 6.51 8.16
CA ILE A 231 0.41 7.95 8.00
C ILE A 231 1.90 8.26 7.78
N PRO A 232 2.84 7.75 8.61
CA PRO A 232 4.28 7.94 8.37
C PRO A 232 4.75 7.50 6.98
N ALA A 233 4.35 6.30 6.53
CA ALA A 233 4.71 5.79 5.22
C ALA A 233 4.11 6.64 4.08
N PHE A 234 2.87 7.13 4.26
CA PHE A 234 2.24 7.99 3.27
C PHE A 234 2.89 9.36 3.19
N GLU A 235 3.25 9.99 4.32
CA GLU A 235 3.94 11.28 4.28
C GLU A 235 5.33 11.18 3.65
N LEU A 236 6.07 10.09 3.93
CA LEU A 236 7.34 9.81 3.26
C LEU A 236 7.17 9.61 1.74
N PHE A 237 6.07 8.96 1.34
CA PHE A 237 5.69 8.83 -0.07
C PHE A 237 5.33 10.18 -0.71
N MET A 238 4.68 11.08 0.04
CA MET A 238 4.29 12.40 -0.48
C MET A 238 5.48 13.34 -0.64
N SER A 239 6.42 13.34 0.31
CA SER A 239 7.57 14.27 0.30
C SER A 239 8.51 14.07 -0.88
N SER A 240 8.45 12.91 -1.50
CA SER A 240 9.29 12.50 -2.62
C SER A 240 8.67 12.81 -3.98
N TRP A 241 7.37 13.15 -4.04
CA TRP A 241 6.60 13.28 -5.28
C TRP A 241 5.86 14.64 -5.35
N GLU A 242 6.58 15.71 -5.66
CA GLU A 242 6.03 17.08 -5.75
C GLU A 242 4.93 17.24 -6.82
N THR A 243 5.07 16.59 -7.98
CA THR A 243 4.15 16.76 -9.12
C THR A 243 2.79 16.05 -8.92
N ILE A 244 2.66 15.16 -7.92
CA ILE A 244 1.47 14.32 -7.67
C ILE A 244 0.76 14.68 -6.36
N LEU A 245 1.24 15.73 -5.69
CA LEU A 245 0.73 16.21 -4.41
C LEU A 245 -0.79 16.40 -4.37
N ALA A 246 -1.44 16.82 -5.45
CA ALA A 246 -2.89 17.02 -5.47
C ALA A 246 -3.68 15.73 -5.19
N ILE A 247 -3.19 14.59 -5.67
CA ILE A 247 -3.88 13.30 -5.53
C ILE A 247 -3.53 12.68 -4.20
N ALA A 248 -2.26 12.77 -3.81
CA ALA A 248 -1.87 12.31 -2.50
C ALA A 248 -2.61 13.08 -1.40
N ARG A 249 -2.75 14.42 -1.51
CA ARG A 249 -3.58 15.24 -0.60
C ARG A 249 -5.03 14.76 -0.54
N LYS A 250 -5.67 14.53 -1.69
CA LYS A 250 -7.04 13.99 -1.75
C LYS A 250 -7.22 12.71 -0.93
N TYR A 251 -6.21 11.84 -0.88
CA TYR A 251 -6.26 10.61 -0.09
C TYR A 251 -5.73 10.77 1.33
N TYR A 252 -4.83 11.72 1.57
CA TYR A 252 -4.36 12.09 2.90
C TYR A 252 -5.50 12.65 3.75
N ASP A 253 -6.31 13.54 3.19
CA ASP A 253 -7.49 14.12 3.86
C ASP A 253 -8.48 13.04 4.30
N LYS A 254 -8.55 11.94 3.54
CA LYS A 254 -9.39 10.79 3.88
C LYS A 254 -8.86 9.97 5.06
N PHE A 255 -7.59 10.10 5.46
CA PHE A 255 -7.11 9.50 6.72
C PHE A 255 -7.62 10.26 7.94
N ALA A 256 -7.96 11.56 7.80
CA ALA A 256 -8.55 12.34 8.88
C ALA A 256 -10.02 11.98 9.19
N ASP A 257 -10.69 11.22 8.31
CA ASP A 257 -12.06 10.72 8.56
C ASP A 257 -12.13 9.74 9.74
N THR A 258 -11.00 9.14 10.15
CA THR A 258 -10.95 8.16 11.23
C THR A 258 -9.81 8.42 12.21
N ASN A 259 -10.15 8.40 13.49
CA ASN A 259 -9.18 8.51 14.58
C ASN A 259 -8.35 7.22 14.76
N ALA A 260 -8.71 6.12 14.09
CA ALA A 260 -8.05 4.83 14.26
C ALA A 260 -6.55 4.88 14.00
N TYR A 261 -6.09 5.71 13.06
CA TYR A 261 -4.67 5.89 12.77
C TYR A 261 -3.92 6.52 13.96
N ILE A 262 -4.46 7.61 14.53
CA ILE A 262 -3.86 8.29 15.70
C ILE A 262 -3.80 7.35 16.89
N ILE A 263 -4.87 6.59 17.14
CA ILE A 263 -4.92 5.62 18.24
C ILE A 263 -3.94 4.47 18.01
N ALA A 264 -3.84 3.95 16.79
CA ALA A 264 -2.87 2.91 16.46
C ALA A 264 -1.42 3.37 16.65
N MET A 265 -1.09 4.60 16.24
CA MET A 265 0.22 5.21 16.47
C MET A 265 0.53 5.33 17.96
N PHE A 266 -0.43 5.79 18.77
CA PHE A 266 -0.25 5.92 20.21
C PHE A 266 0.01 4.57 20.91
N ILE A 267 -0.75 3.53 20.55
CA ILE A 267 -0.64 2.19 21.14
C ILE A 267 0.66 1.50 20.71
N ASN A 268 1.19 1.82 19.52
CA ASN A 268 2.43 1.24 19.02
C ASN A 268 3.63 1.69 19.88
N PRO A 269 4.33 0.77 20.59
CA PRO A 269 5.40 1.12 21.51
C PRO A 269 6.62 1.77 20.84
N SER A 270 6.81 1.61 19.54
CA SER A 270 7.93 2.17 18.78
C SER A 270 7.64 3.56 18.20
N ILE A 271 6.35 3.93 18.06
CA ILE A 271 5.93 5.21 17.47
C ILE A 271 5.39 6.17 18.54
N ARG A 272 4.43 5.68 19.34
CA ARG A 272 3.74 6.45 20.40
C ARG A 272 3.27 7.82 19.90
N LEU A 273 3.44 8.86 20.73
CA LEU A 273 3.23 10.26 20.35
C LEU A 273 4.47 10.92 19.74
N GLU A 274 5.61 10.24 19.70
CA GLU A 274 6.87 10.86 19.34
C GLU A 274 6.88 11.33 17.89
N TRP A 275 6.40 10.49 16.97
CA TRP A 275 6.30 10.86 15.58
C TRP A 275 5.33 12.04 15.38
N ILE A 276 4.17 12.06 16.05
CA ILE A 276 3.19 13.17 15.97
C ILE A 276 3.81 14.48 16.46
N LYS A 277 4.54 14.46 17.58
CA LYS A 277 5.21 15.64 18.14
C LYS A 277 6.27 16.23 17.21
N ARG A 278 6.93 15.38 16.42
CA ARG A 278 8.02 15.77 15.52
C ARG A 278 7.51 16.29 14.17
N ASN A 279 6.39 15.78 13.66
CA ASN A 279 5.96 16.01 12.28
C ASN A 279 4.70 16.89 12.16
N TRP A 280 3.84 16.96 13.18
CA TRP A 280 2.58 17.71 13.10
C TRP A 280 2.64 19.09 13.75
N SER A 281 1.75 19.99 13.31
CA SER A 281 1.62 21.33 13.91
C SER A 281 1.14 21.24 15.35
N TRP A 282 1.40 22.29 16.16
CA TRP A 282 0.97 22.31 17.56
C TRP A 282 -0.54 22.11 17.72
N GLY A 283 -1.35 22.70 16.83
CA GLY A 283 -2.80 22.54 16.84
C GLY A 283 -3.24 21.09 16.60
N ASP A 284 -2.62 20.42 15.64
CA ASP A 284 -2.90 19.02 15.31
C ASP A 284 -2.44 18.07 16.43
N GLN A 285 -1.32 18.38 17.09
CA GLN A 285 -0.84 17.65 18.26
C GLN A 285 -1.84 17.73 19.42
N GLU A 286 -2.38 18.91 19.72
CA GLU A 286 -3.39 19.08 20.77
C GLU A 286 -4.69 18.36 20.41
N ASN A 287 -5.10 18.38 19.14
CA ASN A 287 -6.25 17.61 18.69
C ASN A 287 -6.03 16.10 18.88
N ALA A 288 -4.88 15.57 18.47
CA ALA A 288 -4.52 14.16 18.66
C ALA A 288 -4.54 13.75 20.13
N LYS A 289 -3.99 14.58 21.03
CA LYS A 289 -4.05 14.34 22.49
C LYS A 289 -5.49 14.29 23.00
N LYS A 290 -6.36 15.21 22.57
CA LYS A 290 -7.79 15.21 22.94
C LYS A 290 -8.48 13.93 22.49
N ILE A 291 -8.24 13.50 21.24
CA ILE A 291 -8.77 12.25 20.69
C ILE A 291 -8.35 11.05 21.55
N ILE A 292 -7.06 10.95 21.88
CA ILE A 292 -6.51 9.86 22.73
C ILE A 292 -7.15 9.89 24.11
N LEU A 293 -7.18 11.05 24.77
CA LEU A 293 -7.77 11.19 26.11
C LEU A 293 -9.25 10.80 26.14
N ASN A 294 -10.03 11.22 25.14
CA ASN A 294 -11.43 10.86 25.03
C ASN A 294 -11.62 9.34 24.85
N LYS A 295 -10.83 8.70 23.99
CA LYS A 295 -10.90 7.24 23.80
C LYS A 295 -10.47 6.47 25.05
N VAL A 296 -9.42 6.91 25.75
CA VAL A 296 -8.96 6.27 27.01
C VAL A 296 -10.01 6.41 28.11
N LYS A 297 -10.63 7.60 28.27
CA LYS A 297 -11.72 7.81 29.23
C LYS A 297 -12.91 6.89 28.95
N ASN A 298 -13.33 6.79 27.68
CA ASN A 298 -14.42 5.90 27.30
C ASN A 298 -14.07 4.43 27.56
N ALA A 299 -12.82 4.01 27.30
CA ALA A 299 -12.36 2.66 27.61
C ALA A 299 -12.32 2.37 29.13
N ALA A 300 -11.91 3.35 29.94
CA ALA A 300 -11.90 3.25 31.40
C ALA A 300 -13.33 3.11 31.95
N HIS A 301 -14.30 3.91 31.46
CA HIS A 301 -15.70 3.75 31.84
C HIS A 301 -16.28 2.38 31.45
N ILE A 302 -15.90 1.82 30.30
CA ILE A 302 -16.28 0.47 29.89
C ILE A 302 -15.67 -0.57 30.83
N PHE A 303 -14.39 -0.41 31.20
CA PHE A 303 -13.72 -1.29 32.15
C PHE A 303 -14.36 -1.22 33.54
N ASP A 304 -14.66 -0.03 34.05
CA ASP A 304 -15.30 0.18 35.34
C ASP A 304 -16.73 -0.42 35.36
N ALA A 305 -17.53 -0.17 34.32
CA ALA A 305 -18.86 -0.76 34.16
C ALA A 305 -18.80 -2.29 34.03
N PHE A 306 -17.75 -2.82 33.38
CA PHE A 306 -17.50 -4.25 33.30
C PHE A 306 -17.13 -4.82 34.67
N VAL A 307 -16.20 -4.19 35.40
CA VAL A 307 -15.77 -4.59 36.76
C VAL A 307 -16.93 -4.53 37.75
N GLU A 308 -17.80 -3.52 37.69
CA GLU A 308 -19.00 -3.41 38.54
C GLU A 308 -19.99 -4.56 38.27
N LYS A 309 -20.14 -4.94 37.00
CA LYS A 309 -20.97 -6.07 36.58
C LYS A 309 -20.36 -7.42 36.98
N LEU A 310 -19.03 -7.54 36.98
CA LEU A 310 -18.32 -8.71 37.50
C LEU A 310 -18.38 -8.79 39.04
N GLY A 311 -18.27 -7.66 39.74
CA GLY A 311 -18.37 -7.56 41.20
C GLY A 311 -19.77 -7.90 41.74
N SER A 312 -20.78 -7.82 40.88
CA SER A 312 -22.16 -8.25 41.17
C SER A 312 -22.38 -9.77 40.96
N SER A 313 -21.41 -10.48 40.37
CA SER A 313 -21.49 -11.93 40.11
C SER A 313 -21.00 -12.73 41.32
N ARG A 314 -21.85 -13.63 41.86
CA ARG A 314 -21.57 -14.40 43.09
C ARG A 314 -20.44 -15.43 42.97
N ASN A 315 -19.85 -15.63 41.79
CA ASN A 315 -18.83 -16.66 41.58
C ASN A 315 -17.56 -16.07 40.93
N ILE A 316 -16.67 -15.57 41.77
CA ILE A 316 -15.44 -14.83 41.40
C ILE A 316 -14.47 -15.73 40.60
N GLU A 317 -14.42 -17.04 40.86
CA GLU A 317 -13.48 -17.95 40.20
C GLU A 317 -13.87 -18.26 38.75
N THR A 318 -15.15 -18.52 38.48
CA THR A 318 -15.65 -18.73 37.11
C THR A 318 -15.48 -17.48 36.25
N THR A 319 -15.64 -16.32 36.90
CA THR A 319 -15.52 -15.00 36.29
C THR A 319 -14.08 -14.69 35.90
N MET A 320 -13.09 -15.03 36.74
CA MET A 320 -11.66 -14.86 36.44
C MET A 320 -11.15 -15.75 35.30
N TRP A 321 -11.69 -16.97 35.17
CA TRP A 321 -11.35 -17.88 34.06
C TRP A 321 -11.91 -17.39 32.71
N GLN A 322 -13.12 -16.84 32.70
CA GLN A 322 -13.71 -16.21 31.50
C GLN A 322 -12.95 -14.93 31.09
N VAL A 323 -12.47 -14.14 32.04
CA VAL A 323 -11.63 -12.95 31.77
C VAL A 323 -10.30 -13.35 31.11
N ARG A 324 -9.63 -14.41 31.58
CA ARG A 324 -8.36 -14.88 30.98
C ARG A 324 -8.51 -15.45 29.56
N SER A 325 -9.71 -15.92 29.19
CA SER A 325 -10.01 -16.47 27.87
C SER A 325 -10.53 -15.43 26.87
N LEU A 326 -11.06 -14.30 27.35
CA LEU A 326 -11.59 -13.20 26.51
C LEU A 326 -10.57 -12.09 26.20
N VAL A 327 -9.45 -12.02 26.92
CA VAL A 327 -8.37 -11.07 26.63
C VAL A 327 -7.53 -11.58 25.45
N PRO A 328 -7.49 -10.87 24.30
CA PRO A 328 -6.66 -11.27 23.17
C PRO A 328 -5.19 -11.40 23.58
N PRO A 329 -4.41 -12.34 23.00
CA PRO A 329 -3.00 -12.57 23.37
C PRO A 329 -2.15 -11.29 23.36
N VAL A 330 -2.51 -10.30 22.56
CA VAL A 330 -1.83 -9.00 22.40
C VAL A 330 -1.84 -8.15 23.67
N LEU A 331 -2.83 -8.33 24.57
CA LEU A 331 -2.91 -7.62 25.85
C LEU A 331 -2.24 -8.38 27.02
N LYS A 332 -1.63 -9.55 26.75
CA LYS A 332 -0.85 -10.32 27.74
C LYS A 332 0.59 -9.80 27.90
N ALA A 333 0.92 -8.65 27.31
CA ALA A 333 2.20 -7.99 27.56
C ALA A 333 2.29 -7.64 29.07
N PRO A 334 3.34 -8.07 29.78
CA PRO A 334 3.43 -7.96 31.24
C PRO A 334 3.31 -6.52 31.75
N ALA A 335 3.67 -5.52 30.94
CA ALA A 335 3.56 -4.10 31.29
C ALA A 335 2.10 -3.60 31.43
N ILE A 336 1.16 -4.13 30.63
CA ILE A 336 -0.25 -3.69 30.68
C ILE A 336 -0.98 -4.41 31.84
N LEU A 337 -0.65 -5.68 32.07
CA LEU A 337 -1.21 -6.44 33.19
C LEU A 337 -0.78 -5.87 34.55
N LEU A 338 0.49 -5.43 34.67
CA LEU A 338 1.00 -4.83 35.90
C LEU A 338 0.31 -3.48 36.21
N THR A 339 0.00 -2.70 35.17
CA THR A 339 -0.70 -1.42 35.33
C THR A 339 -2.17 -1.62 35.75
N LEU A 340 -2.82 -2.69 35.26
CA LEU A 340 -4.19 -3.04 35.63
C LEU A 340 -4.31 -3.65 37.04
N VAL A 341 -3.32 -4.41 37.50
CA VAL A 341 -3.30 -4.99 38.86
C VAL A 341 -3.00 -3.92 39.92
N LEU A 342 -2.21 -2.90 39.59
CA LEU A 342 -1.85 -1.81 40.51
C LEU A 342 -2.91 -0.70 40.65
N MET A 343 -3.97 -0.71 39.81
CA MET A 343 -5.05 0.29 39.86
C MET A 343 -6.25 -0.11 40.73
N VAL A 344 -6.23 -1.27 41.39
CA VAL A 344 -7.23 -1.59 42.43
C VAL A 344 -6.91 -0.74 43.67
N PRO A 345 -7.79 0.16 44.13
CA PRO A 345 -7.51 0.94 45.33
C PRO A 345 -7.47 -0.02 46.53
N ALA A 346 -6.33 -0.09 47.21
CA ALA A 346 -6.25 -0.69 48.53
C ALA A 346 -7.28 0.01 49.44
N ARG A 347 -8.31 -0.71 49.90
CA ARG A 347 -9.27 -0.21 50.88
C ARG A 347 -8.49 0.32 52.09
N ARG A 348 -8.65 1.61 52.40
CA ARG A 348 -8.12 2.22 53.63
C ARG A 348 -8.82 1.59 54.84
N PRO A 349 -8.10 1.13 55.89
CA PRO A 349 -8.72 0.79 57.15
C PRO A 349 -8.97 2.08 57.95
N GLY A 350 -10.22 2.53 57.99
CA GLY A 350 -10.70 3.56 58.92
C GLY A 350 -11.23 2.91 60.19
N SER A 351 -10.80 3.44 61.33
CA SER A 351 -10.97 2.91 62.68
C SER A 351 -12.35 3.18 63.31
N VAL A 352 -12.51 2.55 64.49
CA VAL A 352 -13.42 2.83 65.62
C VAL A 352 -14.76 2.08 65.63
N HIS A 353 -14.87 1.02 66.44
CA HIS A 353 -15.64 1.06 67.70
C HIS A 353 -15.34 -0.13 68.62
N GLN A 354 -15.08 0.22 69.90
CA GLN A 354 -14.89 -0.66 71.05
C GLN A 354 -16.13 -1.49 71.39
N ARG A 355 -15.90 -2.70 71.94
CA ARG A 355 -16.42 -3.25 73.22
C ARG A 355 -15.91 -4.69 73.34
N GLN A 356 -15.07 -4.99 74.36
CA GLN A 356 -15.44 -5.74 75.59
C GLN A 356 -15.95 -7.17 75.29
N ARG A 357 -15.55 -8.27 75.93
CA ARG A 357 -14.65 -8.64 77.05
C ARG A 357 -14.84 -10.18 77.20
N LEU A 358 -13.95 -10.88 77.95
CA LEU A 358 -14.08 -12.25 78.50
C LEU A 358 -13.75 -13.39 77.50
N GLN A 359 -12.87 -14.36 77.74
CA GLN A 359 -12.11 -14.82 78.91
C GLN A 359 -10.72 -15.27 78.47
#